data_AF-A0A7Y8RU02-F1
#
_entry.id   AF-A0A7Y8RU02-F1
#
_cell.length_a   1.000
_cell.length_b   1.000
_cell.length_c   1.000
_cell.angle_alpha   90.00
_cell.angle_beta   90.00
_cell.angle_gamma   90.00
#
_symmetry.space_group_name_H-M   'P 1'
#
loop_
_entity.id
_entity.type
_entity.pdbx_description
1 polymer ?
#
loop_
_entity_poly.entity_id
_entity_poly.type
_entity_poly.pdbx_seq_one_letter_code
_entity_poly.pdbx_strand_id
1 'polypeptide(L)' 'MNLLKSLAAVSSITMISRVLGFVRDTLLARIFGASMATDAFFIAFKLPNLLRRIFAEGAFS' A
#
# COMPACT_ATOMS: atom_id res chain seq x y z
N MET A 1 28.21 -7.64 2.30
CA MET A 1 27.07 -7.49 1.37
C MET A 1 27.17 -6.14 0.68
N ASN A 2 27.13 -6.07 -0.66
CA ASN A 2 27.17 -4.78 -1.36
C ASN A 2 25.88 -4.00 -1.07
N LEU A 3 25.99 -2.91 -0.29
CA LEU A 3 24.86 -2.04 0.05
C LEU A 3 24.08 -1.60 -1.19
N LEU A 4 24.79 -1.22 -2.26
CA LEU A 4 24.17 -0.79 -3.52
C LEU A 4 23.25 -1.87 -4.12
N LYS A 5 23.62 -3.15 -4.00
CA LYS A 5 22.82 -4.27 -4.52
C LYS A 5 21.58 -4.50 -3.67
N SER A 6 21.71 -4.45 -2.33
CA SER A 6 20.58 -4.60 -1.41
C SER A 6 19.59 -3.43 -1.51
N LEU A 7 20.09 -2.21 -1.64
CA LEU A 7 19.28 -1.00 -1.77
C LEU A 7 18.51 -0.99 -3.10
N ALA A 8 19.17 -1.37 -4.20
CA ALA A 8 18.52 -1.56 -5.49
C ALA A 8 17.45 -2.64 -5.47
N ALA A 9 17.68 -3.76 -4.77
CA ALA A 9 16.69 -4.84 -4.67
C ALA A 9 15.43 -4.40 -3.89
N VAL A 10 15.61 -3.74 -2.75
CA VAL A 10 14.50 -3.25 -1.91
C VAL A 10 13.73 -2.13 -2.61
N SER A 11 14.43 -1.19 -3.26
CA SER A 11 13.75 -0.10 -3.99
C SER A 11 12.96 -0.63 -5.18
N SER A 12 13.48 -1.63 -5.90
CA SER A 12 12.78 -2.26 -7.03
C SER A 12 11.48 -2.92 -6.57
N ILE A 13 11.52 -3.71 -5.50
CA ILE A 13 10.32 -4.38 -4.98
C ILE A 13 9.30 -3.36 -4.44
N THR A 14 9.79 -2.30 -3.80
CA THR A 14 8.95 -1.20 -3.31
C THR A 14 8.25 -0.48 -4.47
N MET A 15 8.98 -0.21 -5.56
CA MET A 15 8.43 0.45 -6.74
C MET A 15 7.34 -0.39 -7.40
N ILE A 16 7.56 -1.71 -7.53
CA ILE A 16 6.56 -2.64 -8.05
C ILE A 16 5.29 -2.60 -7.18
N SER A 17 5.43 -2.66 -5.85
CA SER A 17 4.28 -2.56 -4.94
C SER A 17 3.52 -1.23 -5.09
N ARG A 18 4.22 -0.11 -5.32
CA ARG A 18 3.59 1.21 -5.56
C ARG A 18 2.80 1.23 -6.87
N VAL A 19 3.35 0.69 -7.94
CA VAL A 19 2.66 0.60 -9.24
C VAL A 19 1.42 -0.28 -9.14
N LEU A 20 1.51 -1.44 -8.48
CA LEU A 20 0.36 -2.32 -8.26
C LEU A 20 -0.73 -1.62 -7.42
N GLY A 21 -0.34 -0.87 -6.39
CA GLY A 21 -1.28 -0.05 -5.61
C GLY A 21 -1.98 1.01 -6.46
N PHE A 22 -1.24 1.70 -7.33
CA PHE A 22 -1.81 2.69 -8.24
C PHE A 22 -2.79 2.09 -9.24
N VAL A 23 -2.47 0.92 -9.81
CA VAL A 23 -3.37 0.19 -10.71
C VAL A 23 -4.66 -0.21 -9.98
N ARG A 24 -4.55 -0.73 -8.75
CA ARG A 24 -5.72 -1.05 -7.90
C ARG A 24 -6.62 0.16 -7.73
N ASP A 25 -6.06 1.31 -7.36
CA ASP A 25 -6.84 2.52 -7.10
C ASP A 25 -7.50 3.05 -8.37
N THR A 26 -6.81 2.95 -9.51
CA THR A 26 -7.38 3.31 -10.82
C THR A 26 -8.55 2.39 -11.21
N LEU A 27 -8.43 1.08 -10.95
CA LEU A 27 -9.51 0.11 -11.18
C LEU A 27 -10.71 0.37 -10.26
N LEU A 28 -10.48 0.64 -8.98
CA LEU A 28 -11.55 1.00 -8.04
C LEU A 28 -12.28 2.26 -8.48
N ALA A 29 -11.53 3.29 -8.90
CA ALA A 29 -12.11 4.54 -9.41
C ALA A 29 -12.88 4.34 -10.73
N ARG A 30 -12.39 3.48 -11.64
CA ARG A 30 -13.07 3.16 -12.91
C ARG A 30 -14.35 2.35 -12.72
N ILE A 31 -14.33 1.35 -11.85
CA ILE A 31 -15.42 0.37 -11.71
C ILE A 31 -16.50 0.89 -10.75
N PHE A 32 -16.10 1.44 -9.61
CA PHE A 32 -17.03 1.88 -8.57
C PHE A 32 -17.26 3.39 -8.56
N GLY A 33 -16.32 4.19 -9.08
CA GLY A 33 -16.41 5.64 -9.05
C GLY A 33 -16.46 6.22 -7.62
N ALA A 34 -16.90 7.47 -7.53
CA ALA A 34 -17.23 8.09 -6.26
C ALA A 34 -18.58 7.55 -5.76
N SER A 35 -18.52 6.48 -4.96
CA SER A 35 -19.70 5.80 -4.42
C SER A 35 -19.55 5.55 -2.92
N MET A 36 -20.68 5.42 -2.24
CA MET A 36 -20.72 5.09 -0.81
C MET A 36 -20.01 3.76 -0.51
N ALA A 37 -20.00 2.81 -1.45
CA ALA A 37 -19.28 1.56 -1.32
C ALA A 37 -17.75 1.75 -1.36
N THR A 38 -17.25 2.64 -2.23
CA THR A 38 -15.83 2.99 -2.32
C THR A 38 -15.36 3.67 -1.03
N ASP A 39 -16.16 4.60 -0.50
CA ASP A 39 -15.86 5.30 0.76
C ASP A 39 -15.84 4.35 1.96
N ALA A 40 -16.84 3.46 2.05
CA ALA A 40 -16.89 2.43 3.08
C ALA A 40 -15.69 1.47 3.01
N PHE A 41 -15.29 1.06 1.79
CA PHE A 41 -14.10 0.24 1.59
C PHE A 41 -12.83 0.95 2.09
N PHE A 42 -12.64 2.23 1.76
CA PHE A 42 -11.46 2.96 2.21
C PHE A 42 -11.43 3.15 3.74
N ILE A 43 -12.59 3.39 4.37
CA ILE A 43 -12.67 3.46 5.83
C ILE A 43 -12.34 2.11 6.45
N ALA A 44 -12.92 1.02 5.96
CA ALA A 44 -12.63 -0.32 6.45
C ALA A 44 -11.15 -0.68 6.27
N PHE A 45 -10.56 -0.34 5.13
CA PHE A 45 -9.15 -0.66 4.83
C PHE A 45 -8.15 0.17 5.64
N LYS A 46 -8.55 1.33 6.20
CA LYS A 46 -7.70 2.11 7.12
C LYS A 46 -7.41 1.35 8.41
N LEU A 47 -8.35 0.57 8.92
CA LEU A 47 -8.19 -0.12 10.20
C LEU A 47 -7.07 -1.18 10.17
N PRO A 48 -7.03 -2.14 9.22
CA PRO A 48 -5.90 -3.05 9.07
C PRO A 48 -4.58 -2.33 8.77
N ASN A 49 -4.61 -1.25 7.98
CA ASN A 49 -3.41 -0.47 7.69
C ASN A 49 -2.85 0.21 8.93
N LEU A 50 -3.71 0.71 9.82
CA LEU A 50 -3.29 1.26 11.10
C LEU A 50 -2.59 0.19 11.93
N LEU A 51 -3.20 -1.00 12.06
CA LEU A 51 -2.59 -2.13 12.77
C LEU A 51 -1.24 -2.52 12.15
N ARG A 52 -1.15 -2.62 10.82
CA ARG A 52 0.11 -2.92 10.12
C ARG A 52 1.20 -1.89 10.40
N ARG A 53 0.87 -0.60 10.40
CA ARG A 53 1.83 0.48 10.72
C ARG A 53 2.31 0.40 12.17
N ILE A 54 1.40 0.11 13.09
CA ILE A 54 1.71 0.02 14.53
C ILE A 54 2.56 -1.22 14.83
N PHE A 55 2.20 -2.39 14.30
CA PHE A 55 2.81 -3.67 14.67
C PHE A 55 3.93 -4.16 13.73
N ALA A 56 3.89 -3.84 12.44
CA ALA A 56 4.82 -4.39 11.45
C ALA A 56 5.87 -3.40 10.95
N GLU A 57 5.61 -2.09 10.98
CA GLU A 57 6.57 -1.06 10.58
C GLU A 57 7.45 -0.56 11.74
N GLY A 58 7.38 -1.19 12.91
CA GLY A 58 8.31 -0.93 14.01
C GLY A 58 8.02 0.33 14.82
N ALA A 59 6.78 0.84 14.84
CA ALA A 59 6.41 1.98 15.70
C ALA A 59 6.61 1.69 17.21
N PHE A 60 6.83 0.42 17.58
CA PHE A 60 7.16 -0.05 18.93
C PHE A 60 8.64 -0.46 19.12
N SER A 61 9.55 -0.15 18.19
CA SER A 61 10.99 -0.47 18.28
C SER A 61 11.87 0.76 18.52
#